data_AF-A0A2A4QEF1-F1
#
_entry.id   AF-A0A2A4QEF1-F1
#
_cell.length_a   1.000
_cell.length_b   1.000
_cell.length_c   1.000
_cell.angle_alpha   90.00
_cell.angle_beta   90.00
_cell.angle_gamma   90.00
#
_symmetry.space_group_name_H-M   'P 1'
#
loop_
_entity.id
_entity.type
_entity.pdbx_description
1 polymer ?
#
loop_
_entity_poly.entity_id
_entity_poly.type
_entity_poly.pdbx_seq_one_letter_code
_entity_poly.pdbx_strand_id
1 'polypeptide(L)' 'MTKTQKTPINVLSDIEVQRLDHLGLVTGAIDTLKLVERIDKRLPICDSRDSHVTHGQRVKAMIING' A
#
# COMPACT_ATOMS: atom_id res chain seq x y z
N MET A 1 -19.07 39.15 -34.55
CA MET A 1 -18.12 38.01 -34.64
C MET A 1 -17.56 37.76 -33.26
N THR A 2 -18.19 36.87 -32.49
CA THR A 2 -17.79 36.53 -31.12
C THR A 2 -16.67 35.49 -31.17
N LYS A 3 -15.49 35.83 -30.66
CA LYS A 3 -14.33 34.93 -30.60
C LYS A 3 -14.56 33.91 -29.49
N THR A 4 -14.70 32.64 -29.85
CA THR A 4 -14.71 31.53 -28.90
C THR A 4 -13.28 31.33 -28.37
N GLN A 5 -13.01 31.79 -27.14
CA GLN A 5 -11.81 31.42 -26.42
C GLN A 5 -11.95 29.97 -25.92
N LYS A 6 -11.13 29.07 -26.47
CA LYS A 6 -11.01 27.70 -26.01
C LYS A 6 -10.00 27.69 -24.86
N THR A 7 -10.48 27.52 -23.63
CA THR A 7 -9.63 27.43 -22.43
C THR A 7 -8.66 26.24 -22.58
N PRO A 8 -7.36 26.40 -22.30
CA PRO A 8 -6.42 25.28 -22.36
C PRO A 8 -6.77 24.24 -21.30
N ILE A 9 -6.95 22.98 -21.72
CA ILE A 9 -7.14 21.84 -20.83
C ILE A 9 -5.81 21.63 -20.08
N ASN A 10 -5.81 21.84 -18.77
CA ASN A 10 -4.65 21.62 -17.92
C ASN A 10 -4.50 20.12 -17.62
N VAL A 11 -3.88 19.39 -18.54
CA VAL A 11 -3.65 17.92 -18.46
C VAL A 11 -2.80 17.47 -17.26
N LEU A 12 -2.18 18.41 -16.53
CA LEU A 12 -1.30 18.12 -15.40
C LEU A 12 -2.04 17.99 -14.06
N SER A 13 -3.33 18.35 -13.98
CA SER A 13 -4.11 18.29 -12.73
C SER A 13 -4.36 16.86 -12.23
N ASP A 14 -4.25 15.87 -13.12
CA ASP A 14 -4.66 14.48 -12.85
C ASP A 14 -3.45 13.55 -12.72
N ILE A 15 -2.23 14.10 -12.65
CA ILE A 15 -0.99 13.32 -12.51
C ILE A 15 -0.54 13.35 -11.05
N GLU A 16 -0.69 12.22 -10.35
CA GLU A 16 -0.15 12.02 -9.00
C GLU A 16 1.23 11.34 -9.07
N VAL A 17 2.26 12.05 -8.63
CA VAL A 17 3.63 11.50 -8.55
C VAL A 17 3.87 10.95 -7.14
N GLN A 18 3.83 9.63 -6.99
CA GLN A 18 4.19 8.95 -5.74
C GLN A 18 5.68 8.55 -5.75
N ARG A 19 6.40 8.88 -4.67
CA ARG A 19 7.75 8.36 -4.45
C ARG A 19 7.66 6.96 -3.86
N LEU A 20 8.06 5.96 -4.65
CA LEU A 20 8.26 4.59 -4.19
C LEU A 20 9.67 4.47 -3.60
N ASP A 21 9.86 4.99 -2.39
CA ASP A 21 11.10 4.77 -1.62
C ASP A 21 11.18 3.29 -1.17
N HIS A 22 12.18 2.94 -0.35
CA HIS A 22 12.37 1.56 0.15
C HIS A 22 11.11 0.97 0.80
N LEU A 23 10.31 1.77 1.50
CA LEU A 23 9.03 1.33 2.08
C LEU A 23 8.01 0.93 1.02
N GLY A 24 7.92 1.67 -0.08
CA GLY A 24 6.99 1.38 -1.18
C GLY A 24 7.38 0.11 -1.93
N LEU A 25 8.67 -0.05 -2.22
CA LEU A 25 9.20 -1.25 -2.90
C LEU A 25 9.06 -2.50 -2.03
N VAL A 26 9.43 -2.41 -0.74
CA VAL A 26 9.34 -3.52 0.21
C VAL A 26 7.88 -3.89 0.47
N THR A 27 6.99 -2.91 0.64
CA THR A 27 5.55 -3.17 0.81
C THR A 27 4.95 -3.82 -0.44
N GLY A 28 5.29 -3.34 -1.63
CA GLY A 28 4.84 -3.94 -2.89
C GLY A 28 5.33 -5.38 -3.08
N ALA A 29 6.56 -5.70 -2.65
CA ALA A 29 7.08 -7.06 -2.66
C ALA A 29 6.35 -7.97 -1.66
N ILE A 30 6.11 -7.50 -0.43
CA ILE A 30 5.35 -8.21 0.61
C ILE A 30 3.95 -8.58 0.10
N ASP A 31 3.26 -7.63 -0.55
CA ASP A 31 1.91 -7.81 -1.06
C ASP A 31 1.89 -8.75 -2.28
N THR A 32 2.85 -8.60 -3.20
CA THR A 32 3.00 -9.48 -4.37
C THR A 32 3.22 -10.94 -3.96
N LEU A 33 3.99 -11.17 -2.90
CA LEU A 33 4.29 -12.51 -2.38
C LEU A 33 3.16 -13.08 -1.50
N LYS A 34 2.13 -12.28 -1.19
CA LYS A 34 1.07 -12.62 -0.22
C LYS A 34 1.63 -13.10 1.11
N LEU A 35 2.66 -12.40 1.60
CA LEU A 35 3.44 -12.87 2.74
C LEU A 35 2.62 -12.89 4.03
N VAL A 36 1.76 -11.88 4.23
CA VAL A 36 0.86 -11.79 5.40
C VAL A 36 -0.06 -13.00 5.46
N GLU A 37 -0.74 -13.31 4.36
CA GLU A 37 -1.70 -14.41 4.27
C GLU A 37 -1.02 -15.77 4.45
N ARG A 38 0.20 -15.93 3.91
CA ARG A 38 0.98 -17.16 4.08
C ARG A 38 1.40 -17.38 5.52
N ILE A 39 1.80 -16.33 6.23
CA ILE A 39 2.15 -16.39 7.65
C ILE A 39 0.91 -16.72 8.47
N ASP A 40 -0.20 -16.00 8.25
CA ASP A 40 -1.43 -16.20 9.02
C ASP A 40 -2.05 -17.59 8.79
N LYS A 41 -1.93 -18.13 7.57
CA LYS A 41 -2.31 -19.52 7.29
C LYS A 41 -1.46 -20.54 8.05
N ARG A 42 -0.18 -20.25 8.27
CA ARG A 42 0.77 -21.16 8.93
C ARG A 42 0.73 -21.06 10.45
N LEU A 43 0.45 -19.86 10.95
CA LEU A 43 0.39 -19.47 12.35
C LEU A 43 -0.90 -18.66 12.55
N PRO A 44 -2.07 -19.33 12.61
CA PRO A 44 -3.31 -18.63 12.89
C PRO A 44 -3.25 -18.06 14.31
N ILE A 45 -3.68 -16.82 14.48
CA ILE A 45 -3.98 -16.32 15.82
C ILE A 45 -5.23 -17.02 16.29
N CYS A 46 -5.11 -17.86 17.33
CA CYS A 46 -6.29 -18.29 18.08
C CYS A 46 -6.96 -17.03 18.62
N ASP A 47 -8.28 -16.90 18.41
CA ASP A 47 -9.19 -15.78 18.77
C ASP A 47 -9.19 -15.43 20.27
N SER A 48 -8.00 -15.21 20.83
CA SER A 48 -7.76 -14.60 22.11
C SER A 48 -8.15 -13.14 21.95
N ARG A 49 -9.08 -12.70 22.81
CA ARG A 49 -9.78 -11.41 22.73
C ARG A 49 -8.86 -10.18 22.75
N ASP A 50 -7.55 -10.40 22.93
CA ASP A 50 -6.54 -9.38 23.16
C ASP A 50 -5.62 -9.11 21.96
N SER A 51 -5.84 -9.77 20.80
CA SER A 51 -5.01 -9.53 19.62
C SER A 51 -5.69 -8.65 18.58
N HIS A 52 -5.21 -7.42 18.42
CA HIS A 52 -5.70 -6.46 17.42
C HIS A 52 -5.11 -6.66 16.01
N VAL A 53 -3.99 -7.37 15.88
CA VAL A 53 -3.28 -7.57 14.61
C VAL A 53 -2.75 -9.00 14.47
N THR A 54 -2.73 -9.51 13.23
CA THR A 54 -2.27 -10.86 12.89
C THR A 54 -0.75 -11.02 12.99
N HIS A 55 -0.25 -12.26 13.00
CA HIS A 55 1.19 -12.51 12.98
C HIS A 55 1.84 -11.97 11.70
N GLY A 56 1.19 -12.17 10.56
CA GLY A 56 1.63 -11.62 9.28
C GLY A 56 1.70 -10.10 9.28
N GLN A 57 0.73 -9.42 9.88
CA GLN A 57 0.73 -7.96 10.03
C GLN A 57 1.89 -7.47 10.91
N ARG A 58 2.16 -8.16 12.03
CA ARG A 58 3.30 -7.83 12.91
C ARG A 58 4.63 -7.99 12.16
N VAL A 59 4.79 -9.06 11.39
CA VAL A 59 5.99 -9.28 10.57
C VAL A 59 6.13 -8.23 9.47
N LYS A 60 5.04 -7.89 8.76
CA LYS A 60 5.04 -6.79 7.78
C LYS A 60 5.51 -5.48 8.42
N ALA A 61 5.02 -5.16 9.61
CA ALA A 61 5.46 -3.98 10.35
C ALA A 61 6.94 -4.06 10.75
N MET A 62 7.43 -5.20 11.25
CA MET A 62 8.85 -5.35 11.58
C MET A 62 9.76 -5.15 10.36
N ILE A 63 9.40 -5.73 9.21
CA ILE A 63 10.19 -5.60 7.97
C ILE A 63 10.20 -4.16 7.46
N ILE A 64 9.07 -3.47 7.51
CA ILE A 64 8.94 -2.07 7.07
C ILE A 64 9.68 -1.12 8.01
N ASN A 65 9.67 -1.39 9.32
CA ASN A 65 10.30 -0.51 10.30
C ASN A 65 11.83 -0.65 10.36
N GLY A 66 12.40 -1.80 9.94
CA GLY A 66 13.85 -2.02 9.89
C GLY A 66 14.48 -2.26 11.26
#